data_AF-A0A1H0L7M5-F1
#
_entry.id   AF-A0A1H0L7M5-F1
#
_cell.length_a   1.000
_cell.length_b   1.000
_cell.length_c   1.000
_cell.angle_alpha   90.00
_cell.angle_beta   90.00
_cell.angle_gamma   90.00
#
_symmetry.space_group_name_H-M   'P 1'
#
loop_
_entity.id
_entity.type
_entity.pdbx_description
1 polymer ?
#
loop_
_entity_poly.entity_id
_entity_poly.type
_entity_poly.pdbx_seq_one_letter_code
_entity_poly.pdbx_strand_id
1 'polypeptide(L)'
;MSEQTHRASLHDPASTRVNQPGREEGVVRADSHPVQHERPEEWGWHGETGRWGRVGAVVAILFMLAYLIGNHEGRIEDLWVLGIAAVMILIMVLDWRRRRNAWRAR
;
A
#
# COMPACT_ATOMS: atom_id res chain seq x y z
N MET A 1 -35.59 -6.09 30.41
CA MET A 1 -36.14 -5.68 29.10
C MET A 1 -35.03 -5.67 28.02
N SER A 2 -34.13 -6.65 28.03
CA SER A 2 -32.88 -6.68 27.26
C SER A 2 -32.69 -7.94 26.41
N GLU A 3 -33.45 -9.01 26.66
CA GLU A 3 -33.36 -10.25 25.87
C GLU A 3 -34.09 -10.18 24.52
N GLN A 4 -35.15 -9.39 24.41
CA GLN A 4 -35.93 -9.29 23.16
C GLN A 4 -35.14 -8.58 22.04
N THR A 5 -34.30 -7.60 22.38
CA THR A 5 -33.44 -6.90 21.43
C THR A 5 -32.38 -7.81 20.82
N HIS A 6 -31.94 -8.84 21.55
CA HIS A 6 -30.96 -9.83 21.07
C HIS A 6 -31.58 -10.90 20.15
N ARG A 7 -32.89 -11.17 20.28
CA ARG A 7 -33.62 -12.12 19.41
C ARG A 7 -34.17 -11.47 18.15
N ALA A 8 -34.45 -10.17 18.18
CA ALA A 8 -34.98 -9.44 17.03
C ALA A 8 -33.96 -9.25 15.88
N SER A 9 -32.65 -9.30 16.16
CA SER A 9 -31.60 -9.15 15.13
C SER A 9 -31.28 -10.43 14.35
N LEU A 10 -31.86 -11.58 14.73
CA LEU A 10 -31.58 -12.88 14.11
C LEU A 10 -32.34 -13.11 12.79
N HIS A 11 -33.28 -12.24 12.44
CA HIS A 11 -34.13 -12.33 11.24
C HIS A 11 -34.14 -11.01 10.46
N ASP A 12 -32.97 -10.39 10.26
CA ASP A 12 -32.82 -9.27 9.34
C ASP A 12 -32.58 -9.81 7.91
N PRO A 13 -33.43 -9.51 6.92
CA PRO A 13 -33.21 -9.91 5.52
C PRO A 13 -31.91 -9.37 4.92
N ALA A 14 -31.29 -8.36 5.54
CA ALA A 14 -29.97 -7.85 5.18
C ALA A 14 -28.80 -8.68 5.74
N SER A 15 -29.08 -9.80 6.43
CA SER A 15 -28.06 -10.67 7.04
C SER A 15 -28.19 -12.12 6.58
N THR A 16 -27.06 -12.77 6.33
CA THR A 16 -26.97 -14.19 5.98
C THR A 16 -26.09 -14.91 6.99
N ARG A 17 -26.56 -16.07 7.46
CA ARG A 17 -25.73 -16.97 8.27
C ARG A 17 -24.76 -17.69 7.37
N VAL A 18 -23.48 -17.60 7.68
CA VAL A 18 -22.46 -18.37 6.96
C VAL A 18 -21.69 -19.26 7.92
N ASN A 19 -21.62 -20.54 7.55
CA ASN A 19 -20.84 -21.54 8.25
C ASN A 19 -19.34 -21.24 8.04
N GLN A 20 -18.61 -20.99 9.12
CA GLN A 20 -17.19 -20.69 9.10
C GLN A 20 -16.41 -21.90 9.64
N PRO A 21 -15.48 -22.49 8.88
CA PRO A 21 -14.73 -23.64 9.35
C PRO A 21 -13.89 -23.26 10.58
N GLY A 22 -14.12 -23.94 11.70
CA GLY A 22 -13.42 -23.72 12.97
C GLY A 22 -13.97 -22.59 13.86
N ARG A 23 -15.16 -22.02 13.56
CA ARG A 23 -15.84 -20.99 14.38
C ARG A 23 -17.35 -21.28 14.46
N GLU A 24 -18.03 -20.78 15.51
CA GLU A 24 -19.50 -20.75 15.57
C GLU A 24 -20.10 -19.97 14.37
N GLU A 25 -21.28 -20.37 13.89
CA GLU A 25 -21.93 -19.76 12.72
C GLU A 25 -22.07 -18.24 12.86
N GLY A 26 -21.42 -17.50 11.96
CA GLY A 26 -21.42 -16.04 11.97
C GLY A 26 -22.60 -15.47 11.18
N VAL A 27 -23.22 -14.42 11.71
CA VAL A 27 -24.19 -13.59 10.97
C VAL A 27 -23.41 -12.52 10.23
N VAL A 28 -23.40 -12.57 8.89
CA VAL A 28 -22.67 -11.64 8.02
C VAL A 28 -23.69 -10.81 7.25
N ARG A 29 -23.38 -9.55 6.87
CA ARG A 29 -24.28 -8.79 5.99
C ARG A 29 -24.37 -9.48 4.62
N ALA A 30 -25.52 -9.37 3.96
CA ALA A 30 -25.82 -10.06 2.70
C ALA A 30 -24.82 -9.76 1.57
N ASP A 31 -24.10 -8.63 1.64
CA ASP A 31 -23.08 -8.17 0.70
C ASP A 31 -21.63 -8.48 1.13
N SER A 32 -21.45 -9.15 2.26
CA SER A 32 -20.13 -9.42 2.84
C SER A 32 -19.78 -10.90 2.83
N HIS A 33 -18.50 -11.20 2.55
CA HIS A 33 -17.99 -12.56 2.54
C HIS A 33 -17.44 -12.94 3.92
N PRO A 34 -17.56 -14.22 4.33
CA PRO A 34 -16.94 -14.70 5.56
C PRO A 34 -15.42 -14.56 5.44
N VAL A 35 -14.78 -14.04 6.48
CA VAL A 35 -13.32 -13.99 6.56
C VAL A 35 -12.82 -15.43 6.67
N GLN A 36 -12.24 -15.96 5.59
CA GLN A 36 -11.74 -17.34 5.55
C GLN A 36 -10.30 -17.48 6.06
N HIS A 37 -9.53 -16.39 6.02
CA HIS A 37 -8.16 -16.29 6.52
C HIS A 37 -7.86 -14.83 6.90
N GLU A 38 -6.93 -14.59 7.82
CA GLU A 38 -6.45 -13.23 8.07
C GLU A 38 -5.80 -12.67 6.80
N ARG A 39 -6.13 -11.42 6.44
CA ARG A 39 -5.52 -10.76 5.29
C ARG A 39 -4.34 -9.92 5.76
N PRO A 40 -3.19 -9.92 5.06
CA PRO A 40 -2.04 -9.11 5.44
C PRO A 40 -2.40 -7.65 5.70
N GLU A 41 -3.34 -7.08 4.93
CA GLU A 41 -3.84 -5.70 5.07
C GLU A 41 -4.52 -5.39 6.42
N GLU A 42 -4.88 -6.40 7.20
CA GLU A 42 -5.60 -6.25 8.47
C GLU A 42 -4.64 -6.08 9.66
N TRP A 43 -3.33 -6.29 9.47
CA TRP A 43 -2.35 -6.42 10.55
C TRP A 43 -1.74 -5.09 11.06
N GLY A 44 -2.26 -3.92 10.64
CA GLY A 44 -1.77 -2.60 11.06
C GLY A 44 -1.17 -1.72 9.96
N TRP A 45 0.16 -1.63 9.86
CA TRP A 45 0.81 -0.64 8.97
C TRP A 45 0.74 -1.05 7.50
N HIS A 46 -0.15 -0.40 6.74
CA HIS A 46 -0.31 -0.61 5.30
C HIS A 46 -0.40 0.68 4.50
N GLY A 47 -0.06 1.82 5.12
CA GLY A 47 -0.15 3.12 4.49
C GLY A 47 0.82 3.28 3.32
N GLU A 48 0.31 3.63 2.14
CA GLU A 48 1.15 4.16 1.06
C GLU A 48 1.49 5.63 1.33
N THR A 49 2.77 5.98 1.23
CA THR A 49 3.25 7.36 1.40
C THR A 49 2.73 8.32 0.30
N GLY A 50 2.18 7.79 -0.78
CA GLY A 50 1.50 8.56 -1.83
C GLY A 50 2.35 9.69 -2.43
N ARG A 51 1.86 10.94 -2.32
CA ARG A 51 2.60 12.14 -2.80
C ARG A 51 3.88 12.39 -2.00
N TRP A 52 3.87 12.14 -0.69
CA TRP A 52 5.01 12.40 0.18
C TRP A 52 6.19 11.47 -0.12
N GLY A 53 5.94 10.22 -0.49
CA GLY A 53 6.99 9.30 -0.93
C GLY A 53 7.73 9.82 -2.17
N ARG A 54 7.01 10.45 -3.11
CA ARG A 54 7.61 11.06 -4.31
C ARG A 54 8.44 12.30 -3.99
N VAL A 55 7.98 13.13 -3.06
CA VAL A 55 8.77 14.28 -2.58
C VAL A 55 10.05 13.79 -1.91
N GLY A 56 9.95 12.76 -1.05
CA GLY A 56 11.11 12.13 -0.43
C GLY A 56 12.11 11.58 -1.45
N ALA A 57 11.63 10.93 -2.52
CA ALA A 57 12.49 10.45 -3.61
C ALA A 57 13.23 11.59 -4.32
N VAL A 58 12.55 12.70 -4.63
CA VAL A 58 13.19 13.89 -5.23
C VAL A 58 14.24 14.48 -4.29
N VAL A 59 13.93 14.61 -3.00
CA VAL A 59 14.88 15.11 -2.00
C VAL A 59 16.11 14.21 -1.92
N ALA A 60 15.93 12.88 -1.91
CA ALA A 60 17.03 11.93 -1.90
C ALA A 60 17.91 12.03 -3.15
N ILE A 61 17.32 12.24 -4.34
CA ILE A 61 18.07 12.48 -5.59
C ILE A 61 18.90 13.76 -5.49
N LEU A 62 18.31 14.86 -5.02
CA LEU A 62 19.02 16.13 -4.86
C LEU A 62 20.17 16.00 -3.86
N PHE A 63 19.95 15.28 -2.76
CA PHE A 63 20.98 15.01 -1.77
C PHE A 63 22.12 14.18 -2.36
N MET A 64 21.79 13.14 -3.14
CA MET A 64 22.79 12.33 -3.85
C MET A 64 23.61 13.20 -4.83
N LEU A 65 22.98 14.09 -5.58
CA LEU A 65 23.68 14.98 -6.51
C LEU A 65 24.52 16.05 -5.79
N ALA A 66 24.16 16.43 -4.56
CA ALA A 66 24.97 17.33 -3.76
C ALA A 66 26.35 16.74 -3.43
N TYR A 67 26.48 15.40 -3.38
CA TYR A 67 27.76 14.72 -3.22
C TYR A 67 28.70 14.92 -4.42
N LEU A 68 28.30 15.57 -5.50
CA LEU A 68 29.24 15.96 -6.57
C LEU A 68 30.07 17.21 -6.18
N ILE A 69 29.62 17.96 -5.17
CA ILE A 69 30.31 19.16 -4.68
C ILE A 69 31.18 18.73 -3.51
N GLY A 70 32.45 18.43 -3.79
CA GLY A 70 33.38 17.89 -2.81
C GLY A 70 34.83 17.88 -3.28
N ASN A 71 35.69 17.19 -2.53
CA ASN A 71 37.12 17.12 -2.79
C ASN A 71 37.52 15.97 -3.74
N HIS A 72 36.64 15.55 -4.66
CA HIS A 72 36.93 14.40 -5.53
C HIS A 72 38.15 14.70 -6.42
N GLU A 73 39.25 14.02 -6.15
CA GLU A 73 40.43 14.06 -7.02
C GLU A 73 40.29 13.09 -8.21
N GLY A 74 39.51 12.02 -8.02
CA GLY A 74 39.25 11.00 -9.03
C GLY A 74 37.81 11.01 -9.53
N ARG A 75 37.61 10.76 -10.83
CA ARG A 75 36.28 10.74 -11.46
C ARG A 75 35.44 9.49 -11.14
N ILE A 76 36.01 8.48 -10.50
CA ILE A 76 35.30 7.22 -10.22
C ILE A 76 34.13 7.47 -9.26
N GLU A 77 34.34 8.30 -8.23
CA GLU A 77 33.28 8.65 -7.28
C GLU A 77 32.13 9.37 -7.98
N ASP A 78 32.44 10.40 -8.78
CA ASP A 78 31.43 11.12 -9.57
C ASP A 78 30.60 10.19 -10.47
N LEU A 79 31.25 9.21 -11.10
CA LEU A 79 30.57 8.23 -11.97
C LEU A 79 29.60 7.35 -11.19
N TRP A 80 29.96 6.93 -9.98
CA TRP A 80 29.06 6.16 -9.12
C TRP A 80 27.90 7.01 -8.61
N VAL A 81 28.17 8.24 -8.15
CA VAL A 81 27.13 9.18 -7.70
C VAL A 81 26.14 9.46 -8.83
N LEU A 82 26.63 9.79 -10.03
CA LEU A 82 25.79 10.01 -11.20
C LEU A 82 25.03 8.75 -11.63
N GLY A 83 25.68 7.58 -11.60
CA GLY A 83 25.04 6.31 -11.93
C GLY A 83 23.88 5.98 -11.00
N ILE A 84 24.07 6.14 -9.69
CA ILE A 84 23.02 5.91 -8.69
C ILE A 84 21.88 6.93 -8.86
N ALA A 85 22.21 8.22 -9.00
CA ALA A 85 21.21 9.25 -9.22
C ALA A 85 20.38 8.99 -10.49
N ALA A 86 21.02 8.56 -11.58
CA ALA A 86 20.35 8.21 -12.82
C ALA A 86 19.37 7.03 -12.65
N VAL A 87 19.76 5.99 -11.91
CA VAL A 87 18.87 4.85 -11.60
C VAL A 87 17.67 5.30 -10.77
N MET A 88 17.87 6.15 -9.77
CA MET A 88 16.78 6.69 -8.95
C MET A 88 15.78 7.50 -9.80
N ILE A 89 16.30 8.38 -10.68
CA ILE A 89 15.47 9.16 -11.62
C ILE A 89 14.70 8.22 -12.56
N LEU A 90 15.36 7.20 -13.10
CA LEU A 90 14.73 6.21 -13.98
C LEU A 90 13.55 5.52 -13.28
N ILE A 91 13.74 5.04 -12.04
CA ILE A 91 12.65 4.42 -11.25
C ILE A 91 11.48 5.38 -11.09
N MET A 92 11.75 6.66 -10.79
CA MET A 92 10.70 7.67 -10.61
C MET A 92 9.92 7.94 -11.91
N VAL A 93 10.62 8.00 -13.05
CA VAL A 93 9.99 8.15 -14.37
C VAL A 93 9.14 6.92 -14.72
N LEU A 94 9.64 5.72 -14.42
CA LEU A 94 8.91 4.46 -14.62
C LEU A 94 7.65 4.39 -13.75
N ASP A 95 7.73 4.78 -12.47
CA ASP A 95 6.56 4.85 -11.58
C ASP A 95 5.51 5.84 -12.11
N TRP A 96 5.94 7.04 -12.51
CA TRP A 96 5.05 8.04 -13.10
C TRP A 96 4.36 7.53 -14.38
N ARG A 97 5.13 6.91 -15.28
CA ARG A 97 4.59 6.31 -16.50
C ARG A 97 3.59 5.19 -16.19
N ARG A 98 3.91 4.31 -15.23
CA ARG A 98 3.02 3.23 -14.78
C ARG A 98 1.69 3.78 -14.30
N ARG A 99 1.72 4.80 -13.43
CA ARG A 99 0.50 5.41 -12.87
C ARG A 99 -0.33 6.14 -13.92
N ARG A 100 0.31 6.87 -14.84
CA ARG A 100 -0.40 7.52 -15.96
C ARG A 100 -1.10 6.53 -16.89
N ASN A 101 -0.60 5.29 -16.96
CA ASN A 101 -1.12 4.25 -17.84
C ASN A 101 -1.95 3.20 -17.09
N ALA A 102 -2.25 3.39 -15.80
CA ALA A 102 -2.95 2.39 -14.98
C ALA A 102 -4.34 2.04 -15.52
N TRP A 103 -4.99 2.95 -16.23
CA TRP A 103 -6.30 2.72 -16.87
C TRP A 103 -6.24 1.79 -18.09
N ARG A 104 -5.05 1.57 -18.68
CA ARG A 104 -4.85 0.61 -19.78
C ARG A 104 -4.57 -0.82 -19.30
N ALA A 105 -4.41 -1.01 -17.99
CA ALA A 105 -4.10 -2.31 -17.40
C ALA A 105 -5.37 -3.07 -16.93
N ARG A 106 -6.57 -2.60 -17.32
CA ARG A 106 -7.84 -3.30 -17.19
C ARG A 106 -8.16 -4.05 -18.47
#